data_AF-A0A2M6Z4E7-F1
#
_entry.id   AF-A0A2M6Z4E7-F1
#
_cell.length_a   1.000
_cell.length_b   1.000
_cell.length_c   1.000
_cell.angle_alpha   90.00
_cell.angle_beta   90.00
_cell.angle_gamma   90.00
#
_symmetry.space_group_name_H-M   'P 1'
#
loop_
_entity.id
_entity.type
_entity.pdbx_description
1 polymer ?
#
loop_
_entity_poly.entity_id
_entity_poly.type
_entity_poly.pdbx_seq_one_letter_code
_entity_poly.pdbx_strand_id
1 'polypeptide(L)'
;MERIFEMNNTDKTNLKNNISIFLRALSLISIYLFVRIIYVFKSSLNGDEAIFGLMSISIGRGEEYPLYCWGAHYASALISYLAVPVMFFAGITPFALKITTLIYGIFLIPLIYISQRKKEGEITGTLSALYIAMPLPVLLSYSVTANGGHTETYFLGFAIWILALGIIELPSAFLFFLFGLMCGLSFSILWLGIPFILSAIYILYSEKILLTKKSLHLASGFLIGVLPFLYYNLVIAPAATFMRLGARALEVKRSGSVGEGITNRISGIIDWVRESVIGLNSIFAFPFPYGFLLSIIFIFSVIYGAYILTKKRDVRGKLVFAFVIALILFNFAGNLTRSRHWCILLFAAIPAWAGLNRRIQIFLFSAFIIIGGWFSIKLIEETKIDSRISASAVEIKRYGADSLIADYDLGYPISFELKGCVPTAAIAPLNPGDRRPDWTELVSRSQRPAVLLTFNDASEFIESNEPVECKMEYVGDRVLIFPKLDGKSAIERVKNISQ
;
A
#
# COMPACT_ATOMS: atom_id res chain seq x y z
N MET A 1 9.01 13.69 -57.95
CA MET A 1 8.65 12.71 -56.90
C MET A 1 9.91 12.06 -56.30
N GLU A 2 11.01 12.80 -56.08
CA GLU A 2 12.28 12.26 -55.53
C GLU A 2 12.89 13.14 -54.43
N ARG A 3 12.04 13.85 -53.66
CA ARG A 3 12.47 14.68 -52.52
C ARG A 3 11.70 14.36 -51.24
N ILE A 4 11.36 13.09 -51.03
CA ILE A 4 10.68 12.64 -49.83
C ILE A 4 11.42 11.39 -49.33
N PHE A 5 12.06 11.50 -48.15
CA PHE A 5 12.79 10.48 -47.39
C PHE A 5 14.26 10.18 -47.70
N GLU A 6 15.14 11.18 -47.61
CA GLU A 6 16.48 10.93 -47.06
C GLU A 6 16.54 11.49 -45.64
N MET A 7 16.26 10.63 -44.65
CA MET A 7 16.59 10.95 -43.26
C MET A 7 18.12 11.08 -43.14
N ASN A 8 18.58 12.23 -42.67
CA ASN A 8 20.00 12.46 -42.42
C ASN A 8 20.54 11.49 -41.36
N ASN A 9 21.85 11.20 -41.38
CA ASN A 9 22.48 10.23 -40.47
C ASN A 9 22.24 10.54 -38.98
N THR A 10 22.07 11.82 -38.63
CA THR A 10 21.70 12.27 -37.28
C THR A 10 20.30 11.79 -36.88
N ASP A 11 19.33 11.87 -37.78
CA ASP A 11 17.95 11.42 -37.53
C ASP A 11 17.87 9.90 -37.41
N LYS A 12 18.65 9.17 -38.23
CA LYS A 12 18.78 7.71 -38.12
C LYS A 12 19.38 7.30 -36.78
N THR A 13 20.39 8.03 -36.30
CA THR A 13 21.05 7.78 -35.01
C THR A 13 20.11 8.07 -33.83
N ASN A 14 19.38 9.19 -33.88
CA ASN A 14 18.37 9.55 -32.89
C ASN A 14 17.22 8.53 -32.84
N LEU A 15 16.73 8.11 -34.01
CA LEU A 15 15.69 7.08 -34.11
C LEU A 15 16.17 5.76 -33.50
N LYS A 16 17.38 5.30 -33.84
CA LYS A 16 17.96 4.06 -33.29
C LYS A 16 18.11 4.13 -31.76
N ASN A 17 18.54 5.28 -31.23
CA ASN A 17 18.64 5.51 -29.80
C ASN A 17 17.26 5.48 -29.11
N ASN A 18 16.26 6.14 -29.68
CA ASN A 18 14.89 6.14 -29.16
C ASN A 18 14.26 4.75 -29.16
N ILE A 19 14.46 3.97 -30.23
CA ILE A 19 14.01 2.57 -30.31
C ILE A 19 14.69 1.73 -29.22
N SER A 20 16.00 1.88 -29.03
CA SER A 20 16.73 1.16 -27.97
C SER A 20 16.19 1.47 -26.56
N ILE A 21 15.95 2.75 -26.27
CA ILE A 21 15.36 3.21 -25.00
C ILE A 21 13.97 2.58 -24.80
N PHE A 22 13.13 2.62 -25.82
CA PHE A 22 11.78 2.07 -25.78
C PHE A 22 11.80 0.55 -25.55
N LEU A 23 12.61 -0.20 -26.32
CA LEU A 23 12.74 -1.65 -26.17
C LEU A 23 13.24 -2.03 -24.78
N ARG A 24 14.20 -1.28 -24.21
CA ARG A 24 14.66 -1.52 -22.85
C ARG A 24 13.60 -1.24 -21.80
N ALA A 25 12.88 -0.12 -21.90
CA ALA A 25 11.77 0.17 -21.00
C ALA A 25 10.71 -0.94 -21.07
N LEU A 26 10.40 -1.44 -22.28
CA LEU A 26 9.48 -2.55 -22.47
C LEU A 26 9.99 -3.84 -21.83
N SER A 27 11.28 -4.20 -22.00
CA SER A 27 11.87 -5.37 -21.34
C SER A 27 11.80 -5.28 -19.81
N LEU A 28 12.06 -4.10 -19.25
CA LEU A 28 11.96 -3.86 -17.81
C LEU A 28 10.53 -3.99 -17.29
N ILE A 29 9.55 -3.47 -18.03
CA ILE A 29 8.12 -3.66 -17.73
C ILE A 29 7.77 -5.14 -17.79
N SER A 30 8.22 -5.88 -18.81
CA SER A 30 7.94 -7.31 -18.93
C SER A 30 8.49 -8.11 -17.74
N ILE A 31 9.70 -7.80 -17.26
CA ILE A 31 10.26 -8.43 -16.05
C ILE A 31 9.41 -8.09 -14.82
N TYR A 32 9.04 -6.81 -14.65
CA TYR A 32 8.16 -6.38 -13.57
C TYR A 32 6.85 -7.17 -13.57
N LEU A 33 6.15 -7.21 -14.72
CA LEU A 33 4.88 -7.90 -14.88
C LEU A 33 5.02 -9.40 -14.63
N PHE A 34 6.04 -10.05 -15.20
CA PHE A 34 6.26 -11.49 -15.06
C PHE A 34 6.37 -11.90 -13.59
N VAL A 35 7.24 -11.23 -12.82
CA VAL A 35 7.43 -11.52 -11.39
C VAL A 35 6.14 -11.31 -10.59
N ARG A 36 5.40 -10.22 -10.84
CA ARG A 36 4.17 -9.92 -10.10
C ARG A 36 3.04 -10.87 -10.47
N ILE A 37 2.85 -11.18 -11.75
CA ILE A 37 1.77 -12.05 -12.21
C ILE A 37 1.92 -13.44 -11.58
N ILE A 38 3.14 -13.99 -11.55
CA ILE A 38 3.41 -15.27 -10.87
C ILE A 38 3.02 -15.20 -9.39
N TYR A 39 3.39 -14.13 -8.70
CA TYR A 39 3.04 -13.95 -7.29
C TYR A 39 1.53 -13.79 -7.07
N VAL A 40 0.86 -13.00 -7.92
CA VAL A 40 -0.60 -12.79 -7.87
C VAL A 40 -1.33 -14.14 -7.99
N PHE A 41 -0.93 -14.98 -8.95
CA PHE A 41 -1.53 -16.31 -9.15
C PHE A 41 -1.47 -17.23 -7.92
N LYS A 42 -0.46 -17.07 -7.06
CA LYS A 42 -0.30 -17.90 -5.85
C LYS A 42 -0.87 -17.26 -4.59
N SER A 43 -1.19 -15.98 -4.62
CA SER A 43 -1.53 -15.20 -3.43
C SER A 43 -3.02 -15.17 -3.13
N SER A 44 -3.41 -15.58 -1.91
CA SER A 44 -4.78 -15.50 -1.39
C SER A 44 -5.26 -14.07 -1.20
N LEU A 45 -6.57 -13.85 -1.30
CA LEU A 45 -7.20 -12.59 -0.94
C LEU A 45 -7.22 -12.46 0.60
N ASN A 46 -6.57 -11.42 1.14
CA ASN A 46 -6.67 -11.11 2.57
C ASN A 46 -7.81 -10.13 2.87
N GLY A 47 -8.14 -9.94 4.16
CA GLY A 47 -9.24 -9.05 4.56
C GLY A 47 -9.07 -7.60 4.12
N ASP A 48 -7.84 -7.04 4.16
CA ASP A 48 -7.55 -5.68 3.66
C ASP A 48 -7.84 -5.55 2.17
N GLU A 49 -7.55 -6.56 1.36
CA GLU A 49 -7.85 -6.55 -0.07
C GLU A 49 -9.33 -6.81 -0.36
N ALA A 50 -9.94 -7.73 0.38
CA ALA A 50 -11.32 -8.14 0.15
C ALA A 50 -12.31 -7.00 0.33
N ILE A 51 -12.07 -6.07 1.27
CA ILE A 51 -12.90 -4.86 1.41
C ILE A 51 -12.86 -4.02 0.13
N PHE A 52 -11.68 -3.75 -0.43
CA PHE A 52 -11.59 -2.99 -1.68
C PHE A 52 -12.20 -3.75 -2.86
N GLY A 53 -12.10 -5.08 -2.86
CA GLY A 53 -12.81 -5.93 -3.80
C GLY A 53 -14.33 -5.78 -3.72
N LEU A 54 -14.90 -5.84 -2.51
CA LEU A 54 -16.33 -5.64 -2.27
C LEU A 54 -16.79 -4.23 -2.66
N MET A 55 -16.01 -3.20 -2.33
CA MET A 55 -16.25 -1.84 -2.79
C MET A 55 -16.26 -1.77 -4.33
N SER A 56 -15.39 -2.51 -5.02
CA SER A 56 -15.37 -2.56 -6.49
C SER A 56 -16.66 -3.17 -7.04
N ILE A 57 -17.18 -4.22 -6.40
CA ILE A 57 -18.46 -4.84 -6.78
C ILE A 57 -19.60 -3.85 -6.60
N SER A 58 -19.66 -3.16 -5.46
CA SER A 58 -20.70 -2.18 -5.15
C SER A 58 -20.68 -0.98 -6.11
N ILE A 59 -19.49 -0.44 -6.41
CA ILE A 59 -19.31 0.62 -7.42
C ILE A 59 -19.75 0.11 -8.80
N GLY A 60 -19.34 -1.10 -9.19
CA GLY A 60 -19.70 -1.71 -10.47
C GLY A 60 -21.20 -1.95 -10.64
N ARG A 61 -21.94 -2.13 -9.55
CA ARG A 61 -23.41 -2.21 -9.52
C ARG A 61 -24.11 -0.86 -9.45
N GLY A 62 -23.36 0.23 -9.26
CA GLY A 62 -23.91 1.57 -9.08
C GLY A 62 -24.65 1.77 -7.74
N GLU A 63 -24.33 0.96 -6.73
CA GLU A 63 -24.95 1.03 -5.40
C GLU A 63 -24.38 2.19 -4.58
N GLU A 64 -23.04 2.32 -4.54
CA GLU A 64 -22.33 3.35 -3.78
C GLU A 64 -21.11 3.90 -4.53
N TYR A 65 -20.70 5.13 -4.17
CA TYR A 65 -19.52 5.82 -4.71
C TYR A 65 -18.60 6.31 -3.57
N PRO A 66 -17.98 5.40 -2.81
CA PRO A 66 -17.15 5.76 -1.68
C PRO A 66 -15.88 6.51 -2.13
N LEU A 67 -15.41 7.49 -1.37
CA LEU A 67 -14.11 8.13 -1.60
C LEU A 67 -12.98 7.46 -0.82
N TYR A 68 -13.32 6.86 0.32
CA TYR A 68 -12.41 6.20 1.23
C TYR A 68 -12.93 4.81 1.58
N CYS A 69 -12.00 3.94 1.98
CA CYS A 69 -12.25 2.60 2.46
C CYS A 69 -13.29 2.60 3.59
N TRP A 70 -14.31 1.73 3.44
CA TRP A 70 -15.40 1.60 4.41
C TRP A 70 -14.88 1.39 5.84
N GLY A 71 -15.35 2.22 6.77
CA GLY A 71 -14.97 2.21 8.19
C GLY A 71 -13.51 2.55 8.52
N ALA A 72 -12.63 2.68 7.53
CA ALA A 72 -11.23 3.02 7.75
C ALA A 72 -10.96 4.52 7.64
N HIS A 73 -11.67 5.27 6.80
CA HIS A 73 -11.61 6.74 6.69
C HIS A 73 -10.24 7.35 6.30
N TYR A 74 -9.18 6.58 6.04
CA TYR A 74 -7.83 7.14 5.73
C TYR A 74 -7.17 6.59 4.45
N ALA A 75 -7.72 5.54 3.85
CA ALA A 75 -7.21 4.90 2.64
C ALA A 75 -8.20 5.14 1.50
N SER A 76 -7.74 5.71 0.39
CA SER A 76 -8.63 6.05 -0.74
C SER A 76 -9.21 4.81 -1.42
N ALA A 77 -10.46 4.94 -1.88
CA ALA A 77 -11.16 3.95 -2.69
C ALA A 77 -10.67 3.85 -4.15
N LEU A 78 -9.64 4.62 -4.55
CA LEU A 78 -9.16 4.70 -5.94
C LEU A 78 -8.93 3.33 -6.59
N ILE A 79 -8.30 2.40 -5.87
CA ILE A 79 -8.04 1.06 -6.40
C ILE A 79 -9.35 0.32 -6.74
N SER A 80 -10.42 0.54 -5.98
CA SER A 80 -11.72 -0.09 -6.23
C SER A 80 -12.35 0.42 -7.52
N TYR A 81 -12.27 1.73 -7.79
CA TYR A 81 -12.72 2.30 -9.06
C TYR A 81 -11.94 1.76 -10.25
N LEU A 82 -10.61 1.67 -10.13
CA LEU A 82 -9.76 1.11 -11.19
C LEU A 82 -10.04 -0.37 -11.42
N ALA A 83 -10.44 -1.10 -10.38
CA ALA A 83 -10.72 -2.52 -10.47
C ALA A 83 -12.06 -2.83 -11.14
N VAL A 84 -13.03 -1.90 -11.13
CA VAL A 84 -14.35 -2.10 -11.79
C VAL A 84 -14.21 -2.53 -13.26
N PRO A 85 -13.55 -1.78 -14.16
CA PRO A 85 -13.42 -2.19 -15.55
C PRO A 85 -12.64 -3.50 -15.69
N VAL A 86 -11.63 -3.74 -14.84
CA VAL A 86 -10.83 -4.98 -14.89
C VAL A 86 -11.68 -6.19 -14.49
N MET A 87 -12.46 -6.10 -13.42
CA MET A 87 -13.38 -7.15 -12.97
C MET A 87 -14.55 -7.36 -13.94
N PHE A 88 -14.98 -6.31 -14.64
CA PHE A 88 -15.99 -6.42 -15.68
C PHE A 88 -15.51 -7.32 -16.83
N PHE A 89 -14.27 -7.15 -17.30
CA PHE A 89 -13.72 -7.95 -18.42
C PHE A 89 -13.13 -9.30 -17.98
N ALA A 90 -12.44 -9.37 -16.84
CA ALA A 90 -11.72 -10.56 -16.36
C ALA A 90 -12.50 -11.37 -15.31
N GLY A 91 -13.69 -10.92 -14.92
CA GLY A 91 -14.52 -11.50 -13.87
C GLY A 91 -14.17 -10.99 -12.47
N ILE A 92 -15.14 -11.08 -11.55
CA ILE A 92 -14.98 -10.76 -10.13
C ILE A 92 -14.13 -11.86 -9.47
N THR A 93 -12.82 -11.68 -9.48
CA THR A 93 -11.85 -12.64 -8.93
C THR A 93 -10.75 -11.92 -8.15
N PRO A 94 -10.08 -12.59 -7.18
CA PRO A 94 -8.91 -12.01 -6.52
C PRO A 94 -7.79 -11.64 -7.50
N PHE A 95 -7.63 -12.43 -8.57
CA PHE A 95 -6.67 -12.15 -9.63
C PHE A 95 -6.96 -10.81 -10.31
N ALA A 96 -8.20 -10.60 -10.77
CA ALA A 96 -8.62 -9.35 -11.43
C ALA A 96 -8.41 -8.12 -10.53
N LEU A 97 -8.71 -8.24 -9.23
CA LEU A 97 -8.45 -7.17 -8.27
C LEU A 97 -6.96 -6.82 -8.19
N LYS A 98 -6.11 -7.83 -8.01
CA LYS A 98 -4.67 -7.62 -7.78
C LYS A 98 -3.93 -7.16 -9.03
N ILE A 99 -4.28 -7.65 -10.22
CA ILE A 99 -3.62 -7.17 -11.45
C ILE A 99 -3.88 -5.68 -11.72
N THR A 100 -4.97 -5.14 -11.17
CA THR A 100 -5.29 -3.71 -11.28
C THR A 100 -4.17 -2.84 -10.67
N THR A 101 -3.48 -3.31 -9.64
CA THR A 101 -2.39 -2.54 -9.00
C THR A 101 -1.14 -2.42 -9.90
N LEU A 102 -1.00 -3.28 -10.92
CA LEU A 102 0.21 -3.35 -11.76
C LEU A 102 0.36 -2.12 -12.66
N ILE A 103 -0.73 -1.38 -12.91
CA ILE A 103 -0.71 -0.15 -13.70
C ILE A 103 0.31 0.87 -13.16
N TYR A 104 0.46 0.97 -11.85
CA TYR A 104 1.41 1.89 -11.23
C TYR A 104 2.86 1.52 -11.55
N GLY A 105 3.18 0.22 -11.61
CA GLY A 105 4.51 -0.24 -12.01
C GLY A 105 4.82 -0.02 -13.49
N ILE A 106 3.81 -0.17 -14.37
CA ILE A 106 3.94 0.11 -15.80
C ILE A 106 4.42 1.55 -16.05
N PHE A 107 3.99 2.51 -15.23
CA PHE A 107 4.47 3.90 -15.30
C PHE A 107 5.74 4.16 -14.50
N LEU A 108 5.85 3.59 -13.29
CA LEU A 108 6.98 3.82 -12.39
C LEU A 108 8.31 3.29 -12.96
N ILE A 109 8.32 2.10 -13.57
CA ILE A 109 9.55 1.45 -14.04
C ILE A 109 10.23 2.27 -15.16
N PRO A 110 9.55 2.68 -16.24
CA PRO A 110 10.12 3.59 -17.23
C PRO A 110 10.55 4.94 -16.63
N LEU A 111 9.78 5.49 -15.69
CA LEU A 111 10.11 6.75 -15.04
C LEU A 111 11.44 6.67 -14.29
N ILE A 112 11.68 5.59 -13.55
CA ILE A 112 12.98 5.32 -12.90
C ILE A 112 14.07 5.15 -13.95
N TYR A 113 13.85 4.31 -14.97
CA TYR A 113 14.85 4.04 -16.00
C TYR A 113 15.30 5.32 -16.71
N ILE A 114 14.35 6.12 -17.20
CA ILE A 114 14.62 7.33 -17.97
C ILE A 114 15.30 8.39 -17.09
N SER A 115 14.80 8.62 -15.87
CA SER A 115 15.34 9.63 -14.96
C SER A 115 16.80 9.33 -14.56
N GLN A 116 17.08 8.08 -14.22
CA GLN A 116 18.43 7.66 -13.82
C GLN A 116 19.36 7.55 -15.03
N ARG A 117 18.89 7.03 -16.18
CA ARG A 117 19.68 6.96 -17.41
C ARG A 117 20.19 8.33 -17.84
N LYS A 118 19.33 9.36 -17.79
CA LYS A 118 19.67 10.72 -18.21
C LYS A 118 20.84 11.29 -17.40
N LYS A 119 20.92 10.99 -16.10
CA LYS A 119 21.92 11.56 -15.19
C LYS A 119 23.16 10.68 -14.99
N GLU A 120 22.96 9.38 -14.87
CA GLU A 120 24.00 8.43 -14.44
C GLU A 120 24.44 7.47 -15.55
N GLY A 121 23.78 7.54 -16.71
CA GLY A 121 24.03 6.67 -17.83
C GLY A 121 23.22 5.36 -17.80
N GLU A 122 23.35 4.63 -18.90
CA GLU A 122 22.44 3.55 -19.25
C GLU A 122 22.45 2.34 -18.29
N ILE A 123 23.63 1.95 -17.80
CA ILE A 123 23.77 0.83 -16.85
C ILE A 123 23.04 1.15 -15.54
N THR A 124 23.29 2.32 -14.97
CA THR A 124 22.66 2.75 -13.71
C THR A 124 21.16 2.89 -13.86
N GLY A 125 20.68 3.45 -14.98
CA GLY A 125 19.24 3.49 -15.25
C GLY A 125 18.60 2.12 -15.28
N THR A 126 19.26 1.15 -15.95
CA THR A 126 18.76 -0.23 -16.06
C THR A 126 18.75 -0.92 -14.69
N LEU A 127 19.84 -0.81 -13.93
CA LEU A 127 19.96 -1.41 -12.59
C LEU A 127 18.97 -0.81 -11.59
N SER A 128 18.76 0.52 -11.62
CA SER A 128 17.79 1.18 -10.74
C SER A 128 16.36 0.73 -11.02
N ALA A 129 16.01 0.55 -12.29
CA ALA A 129 14.70 0.04 -12.68
C ALA A 129 14.55 -1.45 -12.35
N LEU A 130 15.58 -2.28 -12.60
CA LEU A 130 15.61 -3.69 -12.22
C LEU A 130 15.50 -3.89 -10.71
N TYR A 131 16.08 -3.00 -9.90
CA TYR A 131 15.96 -3.03 -8.44
C TYR A 131 14.51 -2.95 -7.95
N ILE A 132 13.64 -2.24 -8.68
CA ILE A 132 12.19 -2.21 -8.39
C ILE A 132 11.45 -3.32 -9.15
N ALA A 133 11.88 -3.67 -10.37
CA ALA A 133 11.26 -4.74 -11.17
C ALA A 133 11.53 -6.15 -10.62
N MET A 134 12.63 -6.37 -9.90
CA MET A 134 12.93 -7.59 -9.13
C MET A 134 13.14 -7.20 -7.67
N PRO A 135 12.04 -6.89 -6.97
CA PRO A 135 12.09 -6.23 -5.67
C PRO A 135 12.46 -7.20 -4.56
N LEU A 136 12.66 -6.64 -3.38
CA LEU A 136 12.64 -7.40 -2.13
C LEU A 136 11.23 -7.92 -1.82
N PRO A 137 11.09 -9.03 -1.05
CA PRO A 137 9.81 -9.68 -0.78
C PRO A 137 8.72 -8.74 -0.29
N VAL A 138 9.04 -7.84 0.64
CA VAL A 138 8.06 -6.89 1.18
C VAL A 138 7.54 -5.95 0.10
N LEU A 139 8.42 -5.45 -0.77
CA LEU A 139 8.02 -4.58 -1.87
C LEU A 139 7.27 -5.37 -2.95
N LEU A 140 7.60 -6.65 -3.19
CA LEU A 140 6.79 -7.53 -4.04
C LEU A 140 5.35 -7.63 -3.51
N SER A 141 5.18 -8.05 -2.25
CA SER A 141 3.87 -8.23 -1.62
C SER A 141 3.03 -6.96 -1.67
N TYR A 142 3.57 -5.84 -1.17
CA TYR A 142 2.84 -4.59 -1.14
C TYR A 142 2.73 -3.89 -2.50
N SER A 143 3.42 -4.38 -3.55
CA SER A 143 3.22 -3.91 -4.93
C SER A 143 2.06 -4.59 -5.66
N VAL A 144 1.55 -5.69 -5.13
CA VAL A 144 0.37 -6.39 -5.68
C VAL A 144 -0.85 -6.36 -4.77
N THR A 145 -0.67 -5.95 -3.51
CA THR A 145 -1.75 -5.95 -2.52
C THR A 145 -2.71 -4.81 -2.84
N ALA A 146 -3.97 -5.13 -3.12
CA ALA A 146 -5.01 -4.15 -3.41
C ALA A 146 -5.61 -3.55 -2.12
N ASN A 147 -4.79 -2.89 -1.29
CA ASN A 147 -5.20 -2.35 0.01
C ASN A 147 -5.31 -0.81 0.05
N GLY A 148 -5.54 -0.19 -1.12
CA GLY A 148 -5.90 1.22 -1.26
C GLY A 148 -4.84 2.22 -0.81
N GLY A 149 -3.65 2.16 -1.40
CA GLY A 149 -2.73 3.29 -1.34
C GLY A 149 -1.25 2.98 -1.32
N HIS A 150 -0.80 1.74 -1.08
CA HIS A 150 0.65 1.46 -1.02
C HIS A 150 1.30 1.62 -2.40
N THR A 151 0.76 0.94 -3.42
CA THR A 151 1.25 1.04 -4.81
C THR A 151 1.19 2.44 -5.37
N GLU A 152 0.09 3.14 -5.11
CA GLU A 152 -0.14 4.53 -5.42
C GLU A 152 0.95 5.40 -4.80
N THR A 153 1.22 5.20 -3.51
CA THR A 153 2.23 5.96 -2.75
C THR A 153 3.62 5.77 -3.35
N TYR A 154 3.97 4.56 -3.80
CA TYR A 154 5.26 4.30 -4.42
C TYR A 154 5.42 5.07 -5.74
N PHE A 155 4.40 5.00 -6.60
CA PHE A 155 4.40 5.71 -7.87
C PHE A 155 4.39 7.23 -7.68
N LEU A 156 3.42 7.75 -6.91
CA LEU A 156 3.26 9.18 -6.68
C LEU A 156 4.44 9.76 -5.92
N GLY A 157 4.95 9.07 -4.90
CA GLY A 157 6.11 9.51 -4.13
C GLY A 157 7.34 9.72 -4.99
N PHE A 158 7.66 8.74 -5.85
CA PHE A 158 8.78 8.87 -6.77
C PHE A 158 8.53 9.91 -7.87
N ALA A 159 7.30 9.99 -8.40
CA ALA A 159 6.92 11.02 -9.37
C ALA A 159 7.08 12.44 -8.81
N ILE A 160 6.68 12.67 -7.56
CA ILE A 160 6.85 13.94 -6.83
C ILE A 160 8.34 14.32 -6.78
N TRP A 161 9.24 13.37 -6.50
CA TRP A 161 10.68 13.64 -6.52
C TRP A 161 11.21 13.99 -7.89
N ILE A 162 10.80 13.27 -8.94
CA ILE A 162 11.22 13.58 -10.31
C ILE A 162 10.73 14.96 -10.73
N LEU A 163 9.49 15.32 -10.39
CA LEU A 163 8.94 16.64 -10.66
C LEU A 163 9.69 17.73 -9.89
N ALA A 164 10.00 17.52 -8.61
CA ALA A 164 10.78 18.49 -7.82
C ALA A 164 12.17 18.74 -8.43
N LEU A 165 12.88 17.67 -8.80
CA LEU A 165 14.17 17.77 -9.47
C LEU A 165 14.06 18.41 -10.86
N GLY A 166 13.00 18.11 -11.60
CA GLY A 166 12.72 18.72 -12.91
C GLY A 166 12.41 20.20 -12.82
N ILE A 167 11.69 20.64 -11.77
CA ILE A 167 11.43 22.05 -11.49
C ILE A 167 12.74 22.80 -11.19
N ILE A 168 13.67 22.18 -10.44
CA ILE A 168 15.00 22.75 -10.16
C ILE A 168 15.78 22.96 -11.47
N GLU A 169 15.73 22.01 -12.40
CA GLU A 169 16.42 22.11 -13.69
C GLU A 169 15.77 23.12 -14.62
N LEU A 170 14.44 23.06 -14.80
CA LEU A 170 13.69 23.82 -15.81
C LEU A 170 12.33 24.25 -15.23
N PRO A 171 12.28 25.34 -14.43
CA PRO A 171 11.06 25.74 -13.74
C PRO A 171 9.98 26.23 -14.73
N SER A 172 8.90 25.48 -14.87
CA SER A 172 7.74 25.85 -15.69
C SER A 172 6.45 25.86 -14.88
N ALA A 173 5.49 26.72 -15.25
CA ALA A 173 4.19 26.79 -14.60
C ALA A 173 3.47 25.42 -14.59
N PHE A 174 3.57 24.68 -15.70
CA PHE A 174 3.02 23.34 -15.83
C PHE A 174 3.66 22.35 -14.86
N LEU A 175 4.98 22.35 -14.69
CA LEU A 175 5.64 21.45 -13.73
C LEU A 175 5.28 21.79 -12.29
N PHE A 176 5.16 23.08 -11.95
CA PHE A 176 4.66 23.50 -10.63
C PHE A 176 3.22 23.03 -10.39
N PHE A 177 2.33 23.20 -11.38
CA PHE A 177 0.95 22.72 -11.32
C PHE A 177 0.90 21.20 -11.12
N LEU A 178 1.62 20.44 -11.95
CA LEU A 178 1.66 18.98 -11.88
C LEU A 178 2.26 18.49 -10.56
N PHE A 179 3.31 19.15 -10.05
CA PHE A 179 3.87 18.87 -8.74
C PHE A 179 2.85 19.09 -7.62
N GLY A 180 2.15 20.23 -7.62
CA GLY A 180 1.06 20.50 -6.69
C GLY A 180 -0.02 19.43 -6.75
N LEU A 181 -0.49 19.09 -7.95
CA LEU A 181 -1.50 18.06 -8.19
C LEU A 181 -1.09 16.70 -7.63
N MET A 182 0.14 16.24 -7.91
CA MET A 182 0.65 14.97 -7.39
C MET A 182 0.77 14.99 -5.86
N CYS A 183 1.21 16.10 -5.27
CA CYS A 183 1.24 16.26 -3.81
C CYS A 183 -0.16 16.18 -3.19
N GLY A 184 -1.16 16.86 -3.79
CA GLY A 184 -2.55 16.81 -3.33
C GLY A 184 -3.18 15.42 -3.46
N LEU A 185 -2.94 14.73 -4.59
CA LEU A 185 -3.42 13.37 -4.81
C LEU A 185 -2.77 12.38 -3.84
N SER A 186 -1.44 12.45 -3.67
CA SER A 186 -0.70 11.61 -2.72
C SER A 186 -1.20 11.82 -1.29
N PHE A 187 -1.46 13.06 -0.89
CA PHE A 187 -2.06 13.39 0.39
C PHE A 187 -3.48 12.81 0.56
N SER A 188 -4.30 12.85 -0.50
CA SER A 188 -5.66 12.31 -0.47
C SER A 188 -5.72 10.79 -0.41
N ILE A 189 -4.73 10.11 -1.01
CA ILE A 189 -4.76 8.64 -1.14
C ILE A 189 -4.37 7.94 0.14
N LEU A 190 -3.17 8.23 0.65
CA LEU A 190 -2.61 7.60 1.83
C LEU A 190 -1.48 8.47 2.38
N TRP A 191 -1.56 8.83 3.67
CA TRP A 191 -0.59 9.73 4.31
C TRP A 191 0.84 9.18 4.38
N LEU A 192 1.05 7.91 4.04
CA LEU A 192 2.40 7.35 3.84
C LEU A 192 3.19 8.08 2.74
N GLY A 193 2.52 8.84 1.86
CA GLY A 193 3.17 9.74 0.88
C GLY A 193 3.74 11.04 1.44
N ILE A 194 3.40 11.42 2.69
CA ILE A 194 3.84 12.70 3.31
C ILE A 194 5.38 12.85 3.34
N PRO A 195 6.18 11.82 3.70
CA PRO A 195 7.64 11.94 3.66
C PRO A 195 8.20 12.34 2.28
N PHE A 196 7.61 11.85 1.19
CA PHE A 196 7.99 12.26 -0.18
C PHE A 196 7.64 13.73 -0.44
N ILE A 197 6.44 14.16 -0.03
CA ILE A 197 5.99 15.54 -0.18
C ILE A 197 6.91 16.51 0.60
N LEU A 198 7.17 16.21 1.88
CA LEU A 198 7.97 17.07 2.76
C LEU A 198 9.41 17.20 2.25
N SER A 199 10.03 16.11 1.82
CA SER A 199 11.38 16.12 1.27
C SER A 199 11.48 16.91 -0.04
N ALA A 200 10.47 16.79 -0.90
CA ALA A 200 10.39 17.56 -2.14
C ALA A 200 10.16 19.07 -1.89
N ILE A 201 9.23 19.43 -1.00
CA ILE A 201 8.99 20.83 -0.61
C ILE A 201 10.25 21.43 0.00
N TYR A 202 10.93 20.69 0.88
CA TYR A 202 12.17 21.14 1.49
C TYR A 202 13.24 21.48 0.45
N ILE A 203 13.47 20.63 -0.56
CA ILE A 203 14.48 20.95 -1.58
C ILE A 203 14.09 22.19 -2.41
N LEU A 204 12.82 22.32 -2.81
CA LEU A 204 12.34 23.47 -3.58
C LEU A 204 12.43 24.76 -2.75
N TYR A 205 12.18 24.69 -1.44
CA TYR A 205 12.40 25.79 -0.52
C TYR A 205 13.89 26.13 -0.39
N SER A 206 14.75 25.12 -0.19
CA SER A 206 16.20 25.30 0.02
C SER A 206 16.90 25.91 -1.20
N GLU A 207 16.38 25.63 -2.40
CA GLU A 207 16.84 26.21 -3.67
C GLU A 207 16.11 27.52 -4.02
N LYS A 208 15.29 28.06 -3.09
CA LYS A 208 14.54 29.33 -3.21
C LYS A 208 13.55 29.39 -4.38
N ILE A 209 13.09 28.23 -4.84
CA ILE A 209 12.20 28.09 -6.01
C ILE A 209 10.74 28.38 -5.65
N LEU A 210 10.33 28.03 -4.41
CA LEU A 210 8.96 28.24 -3.94
C LEU A 210 8.60 29.72 -3.73
N LEU A 211 9.59 30.61 -3.68
CA LEU A 211 9.40 32.05 -3.46
C LEU A 211 9.06 32.82 -4.74
N THR A 212 8.79 32.12 -5.84
CA THR A 212 8.46 32.72 -7.14
C THR A 212 6.95 32.79 -7.35
N LYS A 213 6.46 33.70 -8.22
CA LYS A 213 5.02 33.77 -8.60
C LYS A 213 4.45 32.45 -9.17
N LYS A 214 5.33 31.54 -9.64
CA LYS A 214 4.94 30.22 -10.14
C LYS A 214 4.36 29.33 -9.03
N SER A 215 4.59 29.63 -7.75
CA SER A 215 4.00 28.92 -6.61
C SER A 215 2.47 28.94 -6.59
N LEU A 216 1.83 29.93 -7.23
CA LEU A 216 0.37 29.94 -7.42
C LEU A 216 -0.12 28.74 -8.24
N HIS A 217 0.66 28.30 -9.24
CA HIS A 217 0.32 27.12 -10.04
C HIS A 217 0.40 25.85 -9.19
N LEU A 218 1.43 25.75 -8.33
CA LEU A 218 1.53 24.66 -7.35
C LEU A 218 0.32 24.66 -6.42
N ALA A 219 -0.06 25.81 -5.85
CA ALA A 219 -1.22 25.90 -4.98
C ALA A 219 -2.50 25.46 -5.71
N SER A 220 -2.70 25.90 -6.96
CA SER A 220 -3.87 25.50 -7.76
C SER A 220 -3.91 23.99 -8.04
N GLY A 221 -2.77 23.39 -8.40
CA GLY A 221 -2.68 21.94 -8.60
C GLY A 221 -2.95 21.18 -7.32
N PHE A 222 -2.37 21.62 -6.19
CA PHE A 222 -2.58 21.01 -4.89
C PHE A 222 -4.04 21.05 -4.46
N LEU A 223 -4.72 22.19 -4.62
CA LEU A 223 -6.14 22.34 -4.30
C LEU A 223 -7.01 21.35 -5.09
N ILE A 224 -6.71 21.15 -6.37
CA ILE A 224 -7.42 20.14 -7.18
C ILE A 224 -7.11 18.73 -6.68
N GLY A 225 -5.84 18.40 -6.42
CA GLY A 225 -5.44 17.07 -5.98
C GLY A 225 -5.98 16.70 -4.59
N VAL A 226 -6.12 17.67 -3.69
CA VAL A 226 -6.63 17.48 -2.32
C VAL A 226 -8.15 17.53 -2.23
N LEU A 227 -8.84 17.86 -3.33
CA LEU A 227 -10.30 18.03 -3.35
C LEU A 227 -11.07 16.80 -2.83
N PRO A 228 -10.73 15.54 -3.18
CA PRO A 228 -11.42 14.37 -2.62
C PRO A 228 -11.29 14.28 -1.10
N PHE A 229 -10.11 14.59 -0.57
CA PHE A 229 -9.87 14.62 0.87
C PHE A 229 -10.69 15.70 1.57
N LEU A 230 -10.71 16.92 1.01
CA LEU A 230 -11.47 18.05 1.57
C LEU A 230 -12.97 17.76 1.54
N TYR A 231 -13.50 17.32 0.40
CA TYR A 231 -14.93 17.02 0.29
C TYR A 231 -15.33 15.91 1.26
N TYR A 232 -14.52 14.85 1.40
CA TYR A 232 -14.80 13.80 2.37
C TYR A 232 -14.78 14.30 3.82
N ASN A 233 -13.74 15.04 4.22
CA ASN A 233 -13.55 15.47 5.61
C ASN A 233 -14.33 16.74 6.00
N LEU A 234 -14.98 17.42 5.06
CA LEU A 234 -15.83 18.58 5.32
C LEU A 234 -17.31 18.27 5.14
N VAL A 235 -17.67 17.39 4.20
CA VAL A 235 -19.06 17.16 3.80
C VAL A 235 -19.53 15.75 4.17
N ILE A 236 -18.83 14.70 3.74
CA ILE A 236 -19.32 13.32 3.87
C ILE A 236 -19.14 12.78 5.31
N ALA A 237 -17.95 12.94 5.86
CA ALA A 237 -17.57 12.42 7.16
C ALA A 237 -16.66 13.43 7.87
N PRO A 238 -17.24 14.49 8.47
CA PRO A 238 -16.49 15.59 9.05
C PRO A 238 -15.35 15.14 9.97
N ALA A 239 -14.12 15.55 9.64
CA ALA A 239 -12.89 15.23 10.34
C ALA A 239 -12.57 13.73 10.56
N ALA A 240 -13.26 12.80 9.89
CA ALA A 240 -13.13 11.37 10.17
C ALA A 240 -11.70 10.83 9.95
N THR A 241 -11.00 11.32 8.91
CA THR A 241 -9.62 10.92 8.67
C THR A 241 -8.70 11.38 9.80
N PHE A 242 -8.86 12.63 10.25
CA PHE A 242 -8.05 13.20 11.34
C PHE A 242 -8.31 12.48 12.66
N MET A 243 -9.59 12.25 13.01
CA MET A 243 -9.96 11.54 14.22
C MET A 243 -9.37 10.12 14.22
N ARG A 244 -9.46 9.41 13.10
CA ARG A 244 -8.95 8.05 12.97
C ARG A 244 -7.43 7.99 13.09
N LEU A 245 -6.72 8.85 12.37
CA LEU A 245 -5.26 8.83 12.37
C LEU A 245 -4.69 9.35 13.70
N GLY A 246 -5.29 10.40 14.27
CA GLY A 246 -4.93 10.93 15.58
C GLY A 246 -5.18 9.93 16.71
N ALA A 247 -6.35 9.28 16.73
CA ALA A 247 -6.67 8.26 17.72
C ALA A 247 -5.69 7.08 17.69
N ARG A 248 -5.27 6.66 16.49
CA ARG A 248 -4.28 5.60 16.30
C ARG A 248 -2.88 6.04 16.72
N ALA A 249 -2.45 7.24 16.31
CA ALA A 249 -1.15 7.80 16.65
C ALA A 249 -0.93 7.91 18.17
N LEU A 250 -1.96 8.33 18.89
CA LEU A 250 -1.88 8.58 20.33
C LEU A 250 -2.41 7.43 21.18
N GLU A 251 -2.93 6.36 20.58
CA GLU A 251 -3.58 5.24 21.29
C GLU A 251 -4.62 5.72 22.32
N VAL A 252 -5.39 6.77 21.98
CA VAL A 252 -6.24 7.55 22.91
C VAL A 252 -7.19 6.68 23.74
N LYS A 253 -7.63 5.55 23.20
CA LYS A 253 -8.47 4.58 23.92
C LYS A 253 -7.73 3.78 25.01
N ARG A 254 -6.45 3.49 24.81
CA ARG A 254 -5.59 2.82 25.80
C ARG A 254 -5.03 3.80 26.83
N SER A 255 -4.85 5.06 26.42
CA SER A 255 -4.31 6.13 27.27
C SER A 255 -5.38 6.97 27.97
N GLY A 256 -6.68 6.71 27.80
CA GLY A 256 -7.77 7.44 28.47
C GLY A 256 -7.99 8.92 28.05
N SER A 257 -6.95 9.62 27.57
CA SER A 257 -6.99 11.00 27.10
C SER A 257 -5.91 11.29 26.03
N VAL A 258 -6.06 12.40 25.32
CA VAL A 258 -5.08 12.89 24.33
C VAL A 258 -3.75 13.26 25.01
N GLY A 259 -3.80 13.93 26.16
CA GLY A 259 -2.60 14.37 26.89
C GLY A 259 -1.75 13.19 27.36
N GLU A 260 -2.39 12.17 27.92
CA GLU A 260 -1.72 10.93 28.32
C GLU A 260 -1.18 10.16 27.10
N GLY A 261 -1.91 10.15 25.97
CA GLY A 261 -1.44 9.56 24.72
C GLY A 261 -0.15 10.23 24.20
N ILE A 262 -0.03 11.56 24.32
CA ILE A 262 1.19 12.28 23.97
C ILE A 262 2.33 11.92 24.92
N THR A 263 2.08 11.93 26.24
CA THR A 263 3.10 11.55 27.22
C THR A 263 3.61 10.12 27.00
N ASN A 264 2.69 9.18 26.77
CA ASN A 264 3.01 7.78 26.47
C ASN A 264 3.78 7.64 25.15
N ARG A 265 3.47 8.46 24.13
CA ARG A 265 4.21 8.46 22.87
C ARG A 265 5.66 8.89 23.06
N ILE A 266 5.89 9.92 23.88
CA ILE A 266 7.23 10.44 24.15
C ILE A 266 8.02 9.45 25.04
N SER A 267 7.42 8.94 26.10
CA SER A 267 8.08 7.99 27.02
C SER A 267 8.34 6.63 26.37
N GLY A 268 7.48 6.20 25.46
CA GLY A 268 7.59 4.94 24.70
C GLY A 268 8.57 4.95 23.53
N ILE A 269 9.43 5.97 23.39
CA ILE A 269 10.37 6.07 22.27
C ILE A 269 11.32 4.88 22.17
N ILE A 270 11.76 4.32 23.31
CA ILE A 270 12.66 3.17 23.35
C ILE A 270 11.98 1.92 22.78
N ASP A 271 10.73 1.67 23.18
CA ASP A 271 9.94 0.55 22.64
C ASP A 271 9.65 0.73 21.15
N TRP A 272 9.31 1.95 20.72
CA TRP A 272 9.11 2.26 19.31
C TRP A 272 10.38 2.02 18.48
N VAL A 273 11.56 2.39 18.99
CA VAL A 273 12.85 2.12 18.34
C VAL A 273 13.07 0.61 18.24
N ARG A 274 12.85 -0.14 19.32
CA ARG A 274 12.99 -1.61 19.32
C ARG A 274 12.07 -2.27 18.29
N GLU A 275 10.80 -1.89 18.25
CA GLU A 275 9.85 -2.42 17.27
C GLU A 275 10.19 -2.00 15.83
N SER A 276 10.68 -0.77 15.64
CA SER A 276 11.12 -0.28 14.34
C SER A 276 12.32 -1.07 13.80
N VAL A 277 13.25 -1.48 14.68
CA VAL A 277 14.35 -2.38 14.32
C VAL A 277 13.82 -3.72 13.79
N ILE A 278 12.81 -4.28 14.44
CA ILE A 278 12.15 -5.52 13.98
C ILE A 278 11.50 -5.30 12.61
N GLY A 279 10.76 -4.20 12.45
CA GLY A 279 10.13 -3.86 11.17
C GLY A 279 11.11 -3.66 10.03
N LEU A 280 12.25 -2.99 10.28
CA LEU A 280 13.33 -2.81 9.33
C LEU A 280 13.95 -4.16 8.94
N ASN A 281 14.26 -5.03 9.91
CA ASN A 281 14.73 -6.39 9.65
C ASN A 281 13.78 -7.16 8.74
N SER A 282 12.47 -7.02 8.96
CA SER A 282 11.43 -7.69 8.18
C SER A 282 11.25 -7.16 6.74
N ILE A 283 11.88 -6.05 6.34
CA ILE A 283 11.87 -5.59 4.93
C ILE A 283 12.55 -6.62 4.03
N PHE A 284 13.62 -7.23 4.53
CA PHE A 284 14.43 -8.18 3.77
C PHE A 284 13.88 -9.61 3.83
N ALA A 285 12.96 -9.89 4.76
CA ALA A 285 12.43 -11.24 5.05
C ALA A 285 13.52 -12.29 5.36
N PHE A 286 14.63 -11.84 5.97
CA PHE A 286 15.70 -12.72 6.43
C PHE A 286 15.49 -13.14 7.89
N PRO A 287 15.93 -14.35 8.28
CA PRO A 287 16.06 -14.72 9.68
C PRO A 287 16.93 -13.71 10.41
N PHE A 288 16.57 -13.41 11.65
CA PHE A 288 17.46 -12.66 12.54
C PHE A 288 18.75 -13.48 12.77
N PRO A 289 19.96 -12.87 12.73
CA PRO A 289 20.25 -11.43 12.63
C PRO A 289 20.58 -10.91 11.20
N TYR A 290 20.48 -11.75 10.17
CA TYR A 290 20.96 -11.40 8.82
C TYR A 290 20.16 -10.26 8.17
N GLY A 291 18.84 -10.22 8.36
CA GLY A 291 18.00 -9.13 7.85
C GLY A 291 18.34 -7.79 8.48
N PHE A 292 18.73 -7.81 9.76
CA PHE A 292 19.13 -6.63 10.50
C PHE A 292 20.48 -6.12 9.99
N LEU A 293 21.46 -7.01 9.77
CA LEU A 293 22.74 -6.63 9.17
C LEU A 293 22.55 -6.02 7.77
N LEU A 294 21.71 -6.62 6.93
CA LEU A 294 21.38 -6.07 5.61
C LEU A 294 20.68 -4.72 5.70
N SER A 295 19.81 -4.53 6.69
CA SER A 295 19.17 -3.23 6.96
C SER A 295 20.21 -2.17 7.31
N ILE A 296 21.19 -2.50 8.15
CA ILE A 296 22.28 -1.59 8.51
C ILE A 296 23.13 -1.24 7.28
N ILE A 297 23.56 -2.24 6.52
CA ILE A 297 24.36 -2.03 5.30
C ILE A 297 23.59 -1.16 4.31
N PHE A 298 22.31 -1.44 4.12
CA PHE A 298 21.44 -0.67 3.25
C PHE A 298 21.34 0.79 3.71
N ILE A 299 20.95 1.03 4.96
CA ILE A 299 20.80 2.39 5.52
C ILE A 299 22.12 3.15 5.44
N PHE A 300 23.23 2.54 5.85
CA PHE A 300 24.54 3.18 5.80
C PHE A 300 24.93 3.55 4.37
N SER A 301 24.69 2.66 3.39
CA SER A 301 24.98 2.95 1.99
C SER A 301 24.13 4.11 1.42
N VAL A 302 22.86 4.21 1.83
CA VAL A 302 21.96 5.31 1.45
C VAL A 302 22.45 6.62 2.06
N ILE A 303 22.73 6.64 3.37
CA ILE A 303 23.21 7.82 4.08
C ILE A 303 24.57 8.28 3.54
N TYR A 304 25.50 7.35 3.32
CA TYR A 304 26.81 7.66 2.78
C TYR A 304 26.74 8.18 1.33
N GLY A 305 25.92 7.56 0.48
CA GLY A 305 25.66 8.05 -0.87
C GLY A 305 25.08 9.47 -0.89
N ALA A 306 24.07 9.73 -0.05
CA ALA A 306 23.47 11.05 0.11
C ALA A 306 24.47 12.09 0.66
N TYR A 307 25.33 11.70 1.59
CA TYR A 307 26.43 12.53 2.10
C TYR A 307 27.38 12.95 0.98
N ILE A 308 27.84 12.01 0.15
CA ILE A 308 28.74 12.31 -0.95
C ILE A 308 28.08 13.23 -1.99
N LEU A 309 26.80 13.02 -2.31
CA LEU A 309 26.04 13.92 -3.19
C LEU A 309 25.96 15.34 -2.61
N THR A 310 25.67 15.45 -1.31
CA THR A 310 25.60 16.74 -0.62
C THR A 310 26.96 17.46 -0.65
N LYS A 311 28.06 16.72 -0.44
CA LYS A 311 29.43 17.25 -0.57
C LYS A 311 29.75 17.74 -1.98
N LYS A 312 29.21 17.07 -3.00
CA LYS A 312 29.28 17.48 -4.42
C LYS A 312 28.28 18.59 -4.80
N ARG A 313 27.53 19.13 -3.84
CA ARG A 313 26.45 20.13 -4.04
C ARG A 313 25.33 19.65 -4.96
N ASP A 314 25.13 18.34 -5.04
CA ASP A 314 23.99 17.75 -5.73
C ASP A 314 22.76 17.75 -4.80
N VAL A 315 21.68 18.37 -5.26
CA VAL A 315 20.41 18.51 -4.53
C VAL A 315 19.79 17.17 -4.13
N ARG A 316 20.11 16.08 -4.85
CA ARG A 316 19.64 14.72 -4.52
C ARG A 316 20.10 14.27 -3.13
N GLY A 317 21.27 14.71 -2.67
CA GLY A 317 21.75 14.42 -1.32
C GLY A 317 20.84 15.02 -0.25
N LYS A 318 20.52 16.31 -0.36
CA LYS A 318 19.58 17.01 0.52
C LYS A 318 18.18 16.38 0.49
N LEU A 319 17.71 16.01 -0.71
CA LEU A 319 16.41 15.33 -0.91
C LEU A 319 16.32 14.05 -0.07
N VAL A 320 17.33 13.19 -0.19
CA VAL A 320 17.37 11.91 0.53
C VAL A 320 17.45 12.13 2.04
N PHE A 321 18.29 13.04 2.53
CA PHE A 321 18.35 13.35 3.96
C PHE A 321 17.01 13.85 4.51
N ALA A 322 16.39 14.80 3.81
CA ALA A 322 15.08 15.32 4.20
C ALA A 322 14.02 14.22 4.21
N PHE A 323 14.06 13.29 3.25
CA PHE A 323 13.15 12.14 3.22
C PHE A 323 13.35 11.19 4.38
N VAL A 324 14.59 10.79 4.67
CA VAL A 324 14.87 9.86 5.78
C VAL A 324 14.42 10.47 7.10
N ILE A 325 14.72 11.75 7.33
CA ILE A 325 14.26 12.48 8.54
C ILE A 325 12.73 12.54 8.57
N ALA A 326 12.09 12.97 7.48
CA ALA A 326 10.64 13.05 7.41
C ALA A 326 9.96 11.70 7.62
N LEU A 327 10.55 10.61 7.12
CA LEU A 327 10.05 9.25 7.29
C LEU A 327 10.14 8.79 8.74
N ILE A 328 11.28 9.01 9.40
CA ILE A 328 11.47 8.67 10.81
C ILE A 328 10.47 9.43 11.68
N LEU A 329 10.34 10.75 11.47
CA LEU A 329 9.41 11.59 12.23
C LEU A 329 7.95 11.20 11.97
N PHE A 330 7.59 10.93 10.72
CA PHE A 330 6.25 10.50 10.35
C PHE A 330 5.89 9.14 10.98
N ASN A 331 6.81 8.17 10.90
CA ASN A 331 6.60 6.85 11.47
C ASN A 331 6.54 6.88 13.00
N PHE A 332 7.35 7.73 13.65
CA PHE A 332 7.27 7.95 15.09
C PHE A 332 5.92 8.57 15.48
N ALA A 333 5.53 9.66 14.81
CA ALA A 333 4.28 10.35 15.09
C ALA A 333 3.05 9.44 14.90
N GLY A 334 3.05 8.57 13.88
CA GLY A 334 1.95 7.65 13.59
C GLY A 334 1.98 6.32 14.34
N ASN A 335 2.95 6.09 15.24
CA ASN A 335 3.25 4.78 15.83
C ASN A 335 3.36 3.64 14.80
N LEU A 336 4.14 3.88 13.74
CA LEU A 336 4.26 2.99 12.58
C LEU A 336 5.60 2.25 12.61
N THR A 337 5.58 1.00 13.07
CA THR A 337 6.82 0.21 13.25
C THR A 337 6.96 -0.93 12.24
N ARG A 338 5.86 -1.38 11.61
CA ARG A 338 5.86 -2.53 10.67
C ARG A 338 6.67 -2.29 9.38
N SER A 339 7.16 -3.38 8.78
CA SER A 339 7.94 -3.37 7.53
C SER A 339 7.30 -2.61 6.37
N ARG A 340 5.96 -2.66 6.24
CA ARG A 340 5.21 -1.92 5.21
C ARG A 340 5.36 -0.40 5.29
N HIS A 341 5.59 0.15 6.49
CA HIS A 341 5.80 1.58 6.66
C HIS A 341 7.25 1.98 6.38
N TRP A 342 8.20 1.05 6.58
CA TRP A 342 9.61 1.27 6.29
C TRP A 342 10.02 0.95 4.85
N CYS A 343 9.23 0.15 4.12
CA CYS A 343 9.59 -0.30 2.78
C CYS A 343 9.77 0.85 1.76
N ILE A 344 9.15 2.01 2.00
CA ILE A 344 9.36 3.20 1.16
C ILE A 344 10.79 3.75 1.24
N LEU A 345 11.55 3.38 2.28
CA LEU A 345 12.98 3.69 2.39
C LEU A 345 13.80 3.10 1.23
N LEU A 346 13.32 1.99 0.62
CA LEU A 346 13.98 1.37 -0.54
C LEU A 346 14.13 2.35 -1.72
N PHE A 347 13.19 3.28 -1.89
CA PHE A 347 13.24 4.29 -2.96
C PHE A 347 14.37 5.31 -2.77
N ALA A 348 14.85 5.52 -1.54
CA ALA A 348 15.94 6.45 -1.26
C ALA A 348 17.27 5.99 -1.86
N ALA A 349 17.47 4.68 -2.04
CA ALA A 349 18.68 4.13 -2.65
C ALA A 349 18.88 4.59 -4.10
N ILE A 350 17.78 4.76 -4.86
CA ILE A 350 17.83 5.13 -6.28
C ILE A 350 18.59 6.45 -6.49
N PRO A 351 18.20 7.59 -5.89
CA PRO A 351 18.99 8.81 -5.97
C PRO A 351 20.27 8.76 -5.13
N ALA A 352 20.28 8.12 -3.96
CA ALA A 352 21.43 8.17 -3.04
C ALA A 352 22.69 7.48 -3.60
N TRP A 353 22.54 6.30 -4.22
CA TRP A 353 23.68 5.53 -4.71
C TRP A 353 24.37 6.15 -5.92
N ALA A 354 23.79 7.17 -6.55
CA ALA A 354 24.49 8.03 -7.51
C ALA A 354 25.68 8.79 -6.88
N GLY A 355 25.69 8.96 -5.56
CA GLY A 355 26.82 9.54 -4.84
C GLY A 355 28.04 8.64 -4.78
N LEU A 356 27.84 7.32 -4.86
CA LEU A 356 28.87 6.31 -4.70
C LEU A 356 29.71 6.20 -5.98
N ASN A 357 30.89 5.60 -5.87
CA ASN A 357 31.65 5.28 -7.08
C ASN A 357 30.89 4.23 -7.91
N ARG A 358 31.12 4.23 -9.22
CA ARG A 358 30.36 3.39 -10.16
C ARG A 358 30.45 1.90 -9.86
N ARG A 359 31.59 1.42 -9.37
CA ARG A 359 31.80 -0.01 -9.02
C ARG A 359 30.92 -0.42 -7.84
N ILE A 360 30.91 0.37 -6.76
CA ILE A 360 30.10 0.13 -5.57
C ILE A 360 28.61 0.26 -5.91
N GLN A 361 28.23 1.27 -6.70
CA GLN A 361 26.84 1.44 -7.14
C GLN A 361 26.34 0.20 -7.90
N ILE A 362 27.10 -0.26 -8.89
CA ILE A 362 26.74 -1.47 -9.66
C ILE A 362 26.68 -2.69 -8.75
N PHE A 363 27.67 -2.86 -7.86
CA PHE A 363 27.69 -3.95 -6.89
C PHE A 363 26.45 -3.95 -5.99
N LEU A 364 26.09 -2.82 -5.38
CA LEU A 364 24.93 -2.71 -4.49
C LEU A 364 23.63 -3.01 -5.22
N PHE A 365 23.37 -2.38 -6.37
CA PHE A 365 22.17 -2.70 -7.14
C PHE A 365 22.11 -4.18 -7.50
N SER A 366 23.21 -4.74 -8.02
CA SER A 366 23.25 -6.14 -8.45
C SER A 366 23.05 -7.09 -7.27
N ALA A 367 23.68 -6.82 -6.13
CA ALA A 367 23.54 -7.62 -4.91
C ALA A 367 22.09 -7.59 -4.40
N PHE A 368 21.45 -6.43 -4.30
CA PHE A 368 20.06 -6.33 -3.84
C PHE A 368 19.05 -6.86 -4.85
N ILE A 369 19.35 -6.81 -6.15
CA ILE A 369 18.55 -7.47 -7.20
C ILE A 369 18.62 -9.00 -7.05
N ILE A 370 19.83 -9.56 -6.87
CA ILE A 370 20.03 -11.01 -6.71
C ILE A 370 19.38 -11.50 -5.41
N ILE A 371 19.67 -10.82 -4.30
CA ILE A 371 19.09 -11.12 -2.99
C ILE A 371 17.56 -10.98 -3.05
N GLY A 372 17.05 -9.83 -3.52
CA GLY A 372 15.62 -9.58 -3.63
C GLY A 372 14.90 -10.60 -4.51
N GLY A 373 15.49 -10.94 -5.66
CA GLY A 373 14.97 -11.96 -6.56
C GLY A 373 14.91 -13.35 -5.92
N TRP A 374 15.99 -13.80 -5.28
CA TRP A 374 16.04 -15.10 -4.60
C TRP A 374 14.95 -15.22 -3.51
N PHE A 375 14.82 -14.22 -2.65
CA PHE A 375 13.83 -14.26 -1.58
C PHE A 375 12.41 -14.02 -2.09
N SER A 376 12.23 -13.27 -3.17
CA SER A 376 10.93 -13.16 -3.83
C SER A 376 10.47 -14.50 -4.40
N ILE A 377 11.39 -15.28 -4.99
CA ILE A 377 11.10 -16.66 -5.44
C ILE A 377 10.69 -17.52 -4.23
N LYS A 378 11.46 -17.49 -3.14
CA LYS A 378 11.13 -18.23 -1.93
C LYS A 378 9.76 -17.84 -1.37
N LEU A 379 9.46 -16.53 -1.30
CA LEU A 379 8.14 -16.03 -0.91
C LEU A 379 7.04 -16.58 -1.83
N ILE A 380 7.25 -16.56 -3.15
CA ILE A 380 6.32 -17.13 -4.14
C ILE A 380 6.11 -18.64 -3.91
N GLU A 381 7.16 -19.39 -3.56
CA GLU A 381 7.08 -20.83 -3.29
C GLU A 381 6.34 -21.16 -1.99
N GLU A 382 6.56 -20.35 -0.94
CA GLU A 382 5.92 -20.52 0.37
C GLU A 382 4.48 -20.02 0.39
N THR A 383 4.11 -19.10 -0.50
CA THR A 383 2.76 -18.56 -0.60
C THR A 383 1.81 -19.63 -1.14
N LYS A 384 0.75 -19.93 -0.38
CA LYS A 384 -0.29 -20.90 -0.74
C LYS A 384 -1.65 -20.23 -0.78
N ILE A 385 -2.49 -20.70 -1.70
CA ILE A 385 -3.90 -20.34 -1.75
C ILE A 385 -4.60 -20.96 -0.54
N ASP A 386 -5.31 -20.13 0.22
CA ASP A 386 -6.13 -20.58 1.34
C ASP A 386 -7.46 -21.12 0.81
N SER A 387 -7.43 -22.40 0.41
CA SER A 387 -8.59 -23.14 -0.11
C SER A 387 -9.78 -23.16 0.86
N ARG A 388 -9.57 -22.88 2.16
CA ARG A 388 -10.62 -22.83 3.18
C ARG A 388 -11.61 -21.70 2.93
N ILE A 389 -11.18 -20.58 2.34
CA ILE A 389 -12.04 -19.44 2.03
C ILE A 389 -13.08 -19.86 0.98
N SER A 390 -12.64 -20.39 -0.15
CA SER A 390 -13.52 -20.86 -1.23
C SER A 390 -14.43 -22.00 -0.76
N ALA A 391 -13.91 -22.95 0.02
CA ALA A 391 -14.71 -24.03 0.59
C ALA A 391 -15.83 -23.51 1.51
N SER A 392 -15.52 -22.55 2.38
CA SER A 392 -16.52 -21.91 3.27
C SER A 392 -17.60 -21.18 2.46
N ALA A 393 -17.21 -20.45 1.41
CA ALA A 393 -18.16 -19.72 0.55
C ALA A 393 -19.13 -20.67 -0.19
N VAL A 394 -18.64 -21.80 -0.72
CA VAL A 394 -19.51 -22.80 -1.36
C VAL A 394 -20.55 -23.33 -0.38
N GLU A 395 -20.13 -23.63 0.84
CA GLU A 395 -21.01 -24.20 1.85
C GLU A 395 -22.04 -23.19 2.36
N ILE A 396 -21.63 -21.95 2.64
CA ILE A 396 -22.55 -20.86 3.02
C ILE A 396 -23.61 -20.64 1.93
N LYS A 397 -23.20 -20.69 0.65
CA LYS A 397 -24.12 -20.55 -0.47
C LYS A 397 -25.13 -21.69 -0.56
N ARG A 398 -24.74 -22.93 -0.20
CA ARG A 398 -25.66 -24.07 -0.13
C ARG A 398 -26.70 -23.89 0.97
N TYR A 399 -26.27 -23.37 2.12
CA TYR A 399 -27.16 -23.12 3.24
C TYR A 399 -28.14 -21.96 3.01
N GLY A 400 -27.81 -21.02 2.11
CA GLY A 400 -28.68 -19.87 1.83
C GLY A 400 -28.70 -18.84 2.96
N ALA A 401 -27.57 -18.63 3.64
CA ALA A 401 -27.48 -17.68 4.74
C ALA A 401 -27.73 -16.23 4.30
N ASP A 402 -28.47 -15.48 5.11
CA ASP A 402 -28.81 -14.07 4.86
C ASP A 402 -27.71 -13.12 5.32
N SER A 403 -26.94 -13.47 6.35
CA SER A 403 -25.80 -12.66 6.79
C SER A 403 -24.67 -13.51 7.38
N LEU A 404 -23.45 -12.96 7.29
CA LEU A 404 -22.22 -13.57 7.76
C LEU A 404 -21.62 -12.72 8.88
N ILE A 405 -21.39 -13.36 10.03
CA ILE A 405 -20.68 -12.77 11.15
C ILE A 405 -19.39 -13.56 11.36
N ALA A 406 -18.25 -12.93 11.10
CA ALA A 406 -16.93 -13.56 11.17
C ALA A 406 -15.85 -12.54 11.56
N ASP A 407 -14.64 -13.04 11.86
CA ASP A 407 -13.50 -12.15 12.02
C ASP A 407 -13.14 -11.45 10.70
N TYR A 408 -12.36 -10.38 10.84
CA TYR A 408 -11.96 -9.52 9.74
C TYR A 408 -11.19 -10.26 8.63
N ASP A 409 -10.31 -11.19 8.99
CA ASP A 409 -9.40 -11.85 8.06
C ASP A 409 -10.10 -13.00 7.29
N LEU A 410 -11.28 -13.45 7.74
CA LEU A 410 -12.10 -14.47 7.08
C LEU A 410 -13.39 -13.94 6.45
N GLY A 411 -14.11 -13.06 7.15
CA GLY A 411 -15.43 -12.60 6.75
C GLY A 411 -15.41 -11.87 5.40
N TYR A 412 -14.53 -10.89 5.26
CA TYR A 412 -14.46 -10.13 4.00
C TYR A 412 -14.04 -10.99 2.81
N PRO A 413 -13.00 -11.85 2.88
CA PRO A 413 -12.66 -12.72 1.76
C PRO A 413 -13.78 -13.70 1.38
N ILE A 414 -14.46 -14.31 2.36
CA ILE A 414 -15.60 -15.20 2.08
C ILE A 414 -16.70 -14.43 1.35
N SER A 415 -17.02 -13.23 1.78
CA SER A 415 -18.09 -12.44 1.15
C SER A 415 -17.72 -11.89 -0.21
N PHE A 416 -16.42 -11.64 -0.44
CA PHE A 416 -15.93 -11.35 -1.78
C PHE A 416 -16.14 -12.55 -2.73
N GLU A 417 -15.83 -13.78 -2.29
CA GLU A 417 -16.10 -15.01 -3.07
C GLU A 417 -17.61 -15.20 -3.32
N LEU A 418 -18.45 -14.80 -2.35
CA LEU A 418 -19.91 -14.74 -2.49
C LEU A 418 -20.40 -13.53 -3.31
N LYS A 419 -19.50 -12.72 -3.87
CA LYS A 419 -19.79 -11.54 -4.69
C LYS A 419 -20.67 -10.50 -3.98
N GLY A 420 -20.50 -10.37 -2.67
CA GLY A 420 -21.25 -9.44 -1.83
C GLY A 420 -22.72 -9.81 -1.62
N CYS A 421 -23.16 -11.02 -2.00
CA CYS A 421 -24.55 -11.43 -1.80
C CYS A 421 -24.93 -11.63 -0.32
N VAL A 422 -23.94 -11.84 0.55
CA VAL A 422 -24.14 -12.01 1.99
C VAL A 422 -23.46 -10.83 2.69
N PRO A 423 -24.24 -9.90 3.28
CA PRO A 423 -23.71 -8.83 4.11
C PRO A 423 -22.82 -9.40 5.21
N THR A 424 -21.65 -8.80 5.39
CA THR A 424 -20.70 -9.21 6.43
C THR A 424 -20.67 -8.18 7.52
N ALA A 425 -21.10 -8.57 8.71
CA ALA A 425 -20.65 -7.87 9.90
C ALA A 425 -19.35 -8.54 10.33
N ALA A 426 -18.22 -7.87 10.08
CA ALA A 426 -17.03 -8.20 10.84
C ALA A 426 -17.40 -8.06 12.32
N ILE A 427 -17.07 -9.03 13.17
CA ILE A 427 -17.39 -8.96 14.61
C ILE A 427 -16.73 -7.71 15.27
N ALA A 428 -15.95 -6.91 14.52
CA ALA A 428 -15.40 -5.63 14.94
C ALA A 428 -16.48 -4.69 15.55
N PRO A 429 -16.15 -3.94 16.62
CA PRO A 429 -17.11 -3.15 17.35
C PRO A 429 -17.51 -1.92 16.54
N LEU A 430 -18.68 -1.38 16.89
CA LEU A 430 -19.32 -0.17 16.34
C LEU A 430 -18.47 1.13 16.42
N ASN A 431 -17.24 1.10 16.93
CA ASN A 431 -16.48 2.31 17.24
C ASN A 431 -15.39 2.60 16.19
N PRO A 432 -15.44 3.76 15.51
CA PRO A 432 -14.51 4.15 14.45
C PRO A 432 -13.07 4.42 14.92
N GLY A 433 -12.74 4.30 16.21
CA GLY A 433 -11.38 4.47 16.73
C GLY A 433 -10.53 3.20 16.81
N ASP A 434 -11.13 2.00 16.74
CA ASP A 434 -10.41 0.73 16.93
C ASP A 434 -10.84 -0.31 15.89
N ARG A 435 -9.88 -0.80 15.09
CA ARG A 435 -10.11 -1.81 14.03
C ARG A 435 -9.98 -3.24 14.54
N ARG A 436 -9.35 -3.45 15.70
CA ARG A 436 -8.97 -4.77 16.22
C ARG A 436 -9.01 -4.76 17.76
N PRO A 437 -10.19 -4.91 18.37
CA PRO A 437 -10.24 -5.16 19.81
C PRO A 437 -9.56 -6.47 20.14
N ASP A 438 -9.14 -6.63 21.38
CA ASP A 438 -8.33 -7.77 21.85
C ASP A 438 -8.92 -9.15 21.46
N TRP A 439 -10.24 -9.29 21.43
CA TRP A 439 -10.89 -10.54 21.04
C TRP A 439 -10.77 -10.87 19.53
N THR A 440 -10.63 -9.89 18.63
CA THR A 440 -10.34 -10.19 17.19
C THR A 440 -9.00 -10.87 17.03
N GLU A 441 -8.02 -10.48 17.84
CA GLU A 441 -6.70 -11.08 17.83
C GLU A 441 -6.74 -12.50 18.38
N LEU A 442 -7.53 -12.74 19.44
CA LEU A 442 -7.80 -14.08 19.95
C LEU A 442 -8.44 -14.99 18.89
N VAL A 443 -9.46 -14.51 18.17
CA VAL A 443 -10.10 -15.28 17.08
C VAL A 443 -9.12 -15.56 15.95
N SER A 444 -8.30 -14.58 15.54
CA SER A 444 -7.30 -14.76 14.47
C SER A 444 -6.20 -15.79 14.82
N ARG A 445 -5.91 -15.94 16.11
CA ARG A 445 -4.90 -16.90 16.63
C ARG A 445 -5.51 -18.25 16.99
N SER A 446 -6.84 -18.36 17.02
CA SER A 446 -7.53 -19.61 17.31
C SER A 446 -7.23 -20.65 16.23
N GLN A 447 -7.01 -21.89 16.64
CA GLN A 447 -6.90 -23.02 15.71
C GLN A 447 -8.23 -23.31 14.99
N ARG A 448 -9.34 -22.86 15.55
CA ARG A 448 -10.69 -23.03 15.01
C ARG A 448 -11.42 -21.70 14.99
N PRO A 449 -11.23 -20.88 13.94
CA PRO A 449 -11.99 -19.65 13.80
C PRO A 449 -13.47 -20.00 13.58
N ALA A 450 -14.34 -19.29 14.29
CA ALA A 450 -15.79 -19.50 14.24
C ALA A 450 -16.43 -18.58 13.21
N VAL A 451 -17.32 -19.13 12.41
CA VAL A 451 -18.18 -18.38 11.49
C VAL A 451 -19.61 -18.55 11.95
N LEU A 452 -20.29 -17.42 12.13
CA LEU A 452 -21.67 -17.38 12.58
C LEU A 452 -22.57 -16.99 11.40
N LEU A 453 -23.56 -17.83 11.11
CA LEU A 453 -24.51 -17.63 10.01
C LEU A 453 -25.88 -17.28 10.57
N THR A 454 -26.51 -16.22 10.05
CA THR A 454 -27.87 -15.84 10.44
C THR A 454 -28.84 -16.05 9.28
N PHE A 455 -30.07 -16.43 9.60
CA PHE A 455 -31.17 -16.64 8.64
C PHE A 455 -32.40 -15.83 9.10
N ASN A 456 -33.12 -15.20 8.17
CA ASN A 456 -34.26 -14.32 8.43
C ASN A 456 -35.50 -15.07 8.97
N ASP A 457 -35.63 -16.38 8.72
CA ASP A 457 -36.72 -17.24 9.26
C ASP A 457 -36.58 -17.57 10.77
N ALA A 458 -35.89 -16.72 11.52
CA ALA A 458 -35.81 -16.80 12.98
C ALA A 458 -36.99 -16.10 13.68
N SER A 459 -37.81 -15.31 12.97
CA SER A 459 -38.90 -14.53 13.57
C SER A 459 -40.01 -15.37 14.21
N GLU A 460 -40.27 -16.59 13.72
CA GLU A 460 -41.25 -17.50 14.34
C GLU A 460 -40.79 -18.12 15.67
N PHE A 461 -39.49 -17.99 16.02
CA PHE A 461 -38.92 -18.53 17.26
C PHE A 461 -38.69 -17.48 18.35
N ILE A 462 -39.04 -16.21 18.08
CA ILE A 462 -38.78 -15.07 18.97
C ILE A 462 -39.72 -15.05 20.21
N GLU A 463 -40.83 -15.79 20.18
CA GLU A 463 -41.81 -15.77 21.27
C GLU A 463 -41.67 -16.90 22.32
N SER A 464 -40.81 -17.90 22.10
CA SER A 464 -40.59 -18.95 23.11
C SER A 464 -39.32 -18.67 23.93
N ASN A 465 -39.46 -18.60 25.26
CA ASN A 465 -38.36 -18.54 26.22
C ASN A 465 -37.56 -19.87 26.33
N GLU A 466 -37.55 -20.68 25.27
CA GLU A 466 -36.86 -21.97 25.25
C GLU A 466 -35.40 -21.82 24.80
N PRO A 467 -34.47 -22.61 25.36
CA PRO A 467 -33.08 -22.60 24.93
C PRO A 467 -32.97 -23.08 23.49
N VAL A 468 -32.57 -22.17 22.58
CA VAL A 468 -32.36 -22.47 21.17
C VAL A 468 -31.11 -23.34 21.00
N GLU A 469 -31.28 -24.55 20.45
CA GLU A 469 -30.19 -25.44 20.05
C GLU A 469 -29.34 -24.78 18.95
N CYS A 470 -28.06 -24.54 19.22
CA CYS A 470 -27.10 -24.18 18.17
C CYS A 470 -26.64 -25.45 17.47
N LYS A 471 -26.92 -25.59 16.17
CA LYS A 471 -26.22 -26.61 15.38
C LYS A 471 -24.77 -26.14 15.23
N MET A 472 -23.82 -26.98 15.61
CA MET A 472 -22.41 -26.79 15.27
C MET A 472 -22.09 -27.78 14.17
N GLU A 473 -21.76 -27.28 12.99
CA GLU A 473 -21.20 -28.14 11.95
C GLU A 473 -19.75 -27.79 11.70
N TYR A 474 -18.98 -28.85 11.51
CA TYR A 474 -17.56 -28.74 11.27
C TYR A 474 -17.31 -28.80 9.76
N VAL A 475 -16.74 -27.73 9.20
CA VAL A 475 -16.30 -27.70 7.81
C VAL A 475 -14.78 -27.57 7.80
N GLY A 476 -14.11 -28.72 7.69
CA GLY A 476 -12.68 -28.82 7.95
C GLY A 476 -12.36 -28.47 9.40
N ASP A 477 -11.42 -27.54 9.60
CA ASP A 477 -10.97 -27.11 10.94
C ASP A 477 -11.83 -25.98 11.55
N ARG A 478 -12.94 -25.58 10.92
CA ARG A 478 -13.79 -24.46 11.36
C ARG A 478 -15.09 -24.94 11.96
N VAL A 479 -15.62 -24.16 12.90
CA VAL A 479 -16.95 -24.34 13.47
C VAL A 479 -17.89 -23.35 12.78
N LEU A 480 -18.83 -23.88 11.99
CA LEU A 480 -20.01 -23.14 11.60
C LEU A 480 -20.99 -23.20 12.77
N ILE A 481 -21.24 -22.06 13.38
CA ILE A 481 -22.22 -21.93 14.44
C ILE A 481 -23.48 -21.37 13.79
N PHE A 482 -24.58 -22.11 13.91
CA PHE A 482 -25.90 -21.70 13.45
C PHE A 482 -26.73 -21.27 14.67
N PRO A 483 -26.93 -19.97 14.93
CA PRO A 483 -27.91 -19.52 15.92
C PRO A 483 -29.16 -19.01 15.23
N LYS A 484 -30.33 -19.42 15.72
CA LYS A 484 -31.53 -18.56 15.66
C LYS A 484 -31.45 -17.58 16.84
N LEU A 485 -30.67 -16.49 16.74
CA LEU A 485 -30.54 -15.48 17.80
C LEU A 485 -30.42 -14.05 17.28
N ASP A 486 -30.80 -13.09 18.13
CA ASP A 486 -30.50 -11.67 17.96
C ASP A 486 -28.97 -11.41 18.01
N GLY A 487 -28.54 -10.37 17.28
CA GLY A 487 -27.11 -10.06 17.10
C GLY A 487 -26.33 -9.62 18.34
N LYS A 488 -26.98 -9.13 19.41
CA LYS A 488 -26.31 -8.78 20.68
C LYS A 488 -25.97 -10.04 21.49
N SER A 489 -26.92 -10.98 21.58
CA SER A 489 -26.77 -12.24 22.32
C SER A 489 -25.70 -13.16 21.70
N ALA A 490 -25.55 -13.10 20.37
CA ALA A 490 -24.53 -13.85 19.64
C ALA A 490 -23.09 -13.36 19.91
N ILE A 491 -22.88 -12.04 19.99
CA ILE A 491 -21.57 -11.44 20.28
C ILE A 491 -21.08 -11.84 21.68
N GLU A 492 -21.99 -11.91 22.66
CA GLU A 492 -21.66 -12.28 24.03
C GLU A 492 -21.33 -13.78 24.16
N ARG A 493 -22.00 -14.66 23.41
CA ARG A 493 -21.66 -16.09 23.36
C ARG A 493 -20.38 -16.41 22.59
N VAL A 494 -20.09 -15.72 21.49
CA VAL A 494 -18.80 -15.91 20.77
C VAL A 494 -17.61 -15.56 21.67
N LYS A 495 -17.74 -14.55 22.54
CA LYS A 495 -16.72 -14.26 23.56
C LYS A 495 -16.49 -15.44 24.51
N ASN A 496 -17.55 -16.13 24.93
CA ASN A 496 -17.44 -17.30 25.81
C ASN A 496 -16.91 -18.56 25.10
N ILE A 497 -17.11 -18.70 23.79
CA ILE A 497 -16.56 -19.81 22.98
C ILE A 497 -15.08 -19.58 22.62
N SER A 498 -14.62 -18.32 22.63
CA SER A 498 -13.22 -17.95 22.38
C SER A 498 -12.28 -18.11 23.58
N GLN A 499 -12.84 -18.38 24.77
CA GLN A 499 -12.11 -18.84 25.96
C GLN A 499 -12.06 -20.37 25.95
#